data_AF-A0A2G6NKY1-F1
#
_entry.id   AF-A0A2G6NKY1-F1
#
_cell.length_a   1.000
_cell.length_b   1.000
_cell.length_c   1.000
_cell.angle_alpha   90.00
_cell.angle_beta   90.00
_cell.angle_gamma   90.00
#
_symmetry.space_group_name_H-M   'P 1'
#
loop_
_entity.id
_entity.type
_entity.pdbx_description
1 polymer ?
#
loop_
_entity_poly.entity_id
_entity_poly.type
_entity_poly.pdbx_seq_one_letter_code
_entity_poly.pdbx_strand_id
1 'polypeptide(L)'
;MNMGKIVRTLGVLIAMFIVAGCSAHSPFIVKDTTDTEVVSKRSYPPHQNEVFLTEQPLPPDCQAEVIATIQVGKIWYGDAKNIYESLANRARELGADGVVEMKTWHQPSGFSWAAPHGSGKAVKLDDTSVFKQLTGEWR
;
A
#
# COMPACT_ATOMS: atom_id res chain seq x y z
N MET A 1 -64.60 -16.06 -17.44
CA MET A 1 -63.16 -16.18 -17.11
C MET A 1 -62.58 -14.77 -17.11
N ASN A 2 -62.14 -14.27 -15.94
CA ASN A 2 -62.01 -12.83 -15.66
C ASN A 2 -60.57 -12.33 -15.95
N MET A 3 -60.37 -11.72 -17.12
CA MET A 3 -59.05 -11.33 -17.69
C MET A 3 -58.29 -10.26 -16.87
N GLY A 4 -58.97 -9.52 -16.00
CA GLY A 4 -58.39 -8.39 -15.27
C GLY A 4 -57.50 -8.72 -14.06
N LYS A 5 -57.48 -9.97 -13.59
CA LYS A 5 -56.66 -10.36 -12.43
C LYS A 5 -55.21 -10.71 -12.78
N ILE A 6 -54.94 -11.10 -14.03
CA ILE A 6 -53.62 -11.59 -14.47
C ILE A 6 -52.61 -10.42 -14.61
N VAL A 7 -53.07 -9.25 -15.05
CA VAL A 7 -52.19 -8.08 -15.26
C VAL A 7 -51.70 -7.46 -13.95
N ARG A 8 -52.48 -7.56 -12.86
CA ARG A 8 -52.10 -7.04 -11.54
C ARG A 8 -51.07 -7.91 -10.83
N THR A 9 -51.04 -9.21 -11.07
CA THR A 9 -50.08 -10.12 -10.41
C THR A 9 -48.71 -10.13 -11.10
N LEU A 10 -48.65 -9.83 -12.40
CA LEU A 10 -47.39 -9.77 -13.15
C LEU A 10 -46.55 -8.52 -12.81
N GLY A 11 -47.19 -7.41 -12.43
CA GLY A 11 -46.50 -6.17 -12.07
C GLY A 11 -45.73 -6.23 -10.75
N VAL A 12 -46.12 -7.11 -9.82
CA VAL A 12 -45.50 -7.22 -8.49
C VAL A 12 -44.21 -8.05 -8.54
N LEU A 13 -44.08 -9.00 -9.47
CA LEU A 13 -42.90 -9.87 -9.59
C LEU A 13 -41.68 -9.20 -10.24
N ILE A 14 -41.87 -8.13 -11.03
CA ILE A 14 -40.76 -7.42 -11.69
C ILE A 14 -40.09 -6.40 -10.73
N ALA A 15 -40.79 -5.92 -9.71
CA ALA A 15 -40.28 -4.93 -8.77
C ALA A 15 -39.26 -5.48 -7.74
N MET A 16 -39.12 -6.81 -7.60
CA MET A 16 -38.19 -7.43 -6.64
C MET A 16 -36.74 -7.60 -7.16
N PHE A 17 -36.46 -7.35 -8.43
CA PHE A 17 -35.11 -7.54 -8.99
C PHE A 17 -34.21 -6.29 -8.93
N ILE A 18 -34.68 -5.16 -8.41
CA ILE A 18 -33.94 -3.88 -8.48
C ILE A 18 -33.09 -3.61 -7.21
N VAL A 19 -33.17 -4.44 -6.17
CA VAL A 19 -32.50 -4.15 -4.87
C VAL A 19 -31.16 -4.89 -4.67
N ALA A 20 -30.71 -5.71 -5.62
CA ALA A 20 -29.43 -6.42 -5.51
C ALA A 20 -28.32 -5.75 -6.33
N GLY A 21 -27.97 -4.52 -5.97
CA GLY A 21 -26.95 -3.74 -6.69
C GLY A 21 -26.13 -2.81 -5.80
N CYS A 22 -25.99 -3.10 -4.51
CA CYS A 22 -24.98 -2.44 -3.70
C CYS A 22 -23.63 -3.12 -3.97
N SER A 23 -22.77 -2.43 -4.73
CA SER A 23 -21.38 -2.80 -4.98
C SER A 23 -20.70 -3.31 -3.71
N ALA A 24 -20.32 -4.58 -3.70
CA ALA A 24 -19.38 -5.12 -2.74
C ALA A 24 -18.00 -4.49 -3.01
N HIS A 25 -17.76 -3.28 -2.50
CA HIS A 25 -16.41 -2.80 -2.26
C HIS A 25 -15.90 -3.59 -1.06
N SER A 26 -15.43 -4.82 -1.32
CA SER A 26 -14.89 -5.68 -0.27
C SER A 26 -13.63 -5.02 0.29
N PRO A 27 -13.59 -4.65 1.59
CA PRO A 27 -12.37 -4.15 2.21
C PRO A 27 -11.32 -5.26 2.40
N PHE A 28 -11.65 -6.51 2.03
CA PHE A 28 -10.73 -7.62 2.19
C PHE A 28 -9.66 -7.61 1.10
N ILE A 29 -8.42 -7.37 1.52
CA ILE A 29 -7.22 -7.56 0.73
C ILE A 29 -7.11 -9.04 0.37
N VAL A 30 -7.23 -9.38 -0.91
CA VAL A 30 -7.19 -10.76 -1.44
C VAL A 30 -5.85 -11.09 -2.11
N LYS A 31 -4.96 -10.10 -2.25
CA LYS A 31 -3.60 -10.23 -2.80
C LYS A 31 -2.61 -9.37 -2.02
N ASP A 32 -1.33 -9.73 -1.97
CA ASP A 32 -0.31 -8.85 -1.40
C ASP A 32 -0.35 -7.53 -2.17
N THR A 33 -0.25 -6.41 -1.45
CA THR A 33 -0.33 -5.08 -2.05
C THR A 33 1.01 -4.37 -1.99
N THR A 34 1.28 -3.61 -3.04
CA THR A 34 2.38 -2.65 -3.08
C THR A 34 1.83 -1.47 -3.83
N ASP A 35 1.37 -0.49 -3.08
CA ASP A 35 0.82 0.75 -3.59
C ASP A 35 1.88 1.83 -3.49
N THR A 36 1.91 2.72 -4.47
CA THR A 36 2.90 3.80 -4.55
C THR A 36 2.21 5.05 -5.01
N GLU A 37 2.30 6.10 -4.19
CA GLU A 37 1.88 7.43 -4.55
C GLU A 37 3.13 8.23 -4.93
N VAL A 38 3.31 8.47 -6.23
CA VAL A 38 4.46 9.21 -6.75
C VAL A 38 4.29 10.69 -6.44
N VAL A 39 5.28 11.26 -5.76
CA VAL A 39 5.29 12.67 -5.33
C VAL A 39 6.22 13.50 -6.23
N SER A 40 7.34 12.92 -6.66
CA SER A 40 8.30 13.62 -7.52
C SER A 40 7.90 13.62 -9.00
N LYS A 41 8.26 14.68 -9.71
CA LYS A 41 8.21 14.77 -11.18
C LYS A 41 9.43 14.14 -11.86
N ARG A 42 10.51 13.91 -11.10
CA ARG A 42 11.73 13.26 -11.58
C ARG A 42 11.60 11.76 -11.43
N SER A 43 12.13 11.03 -12.41
CA SER A 43 12.24 9.58 -12.39
C SER A 43 13.71 9.20 -12.31
N TYR A 44 14.00 8.23 -11.46
CA TYR A 44 15.34 7.69 -11.25
C TYR A 44 15.40 6.25 -11.78
N PRO A 45 16.54 5.81 -12.34
CA PRO A 45 16.68 4.45 -12.81
C PRO A 45 16.63 3.47 -11.62
N PRO A 46 15.96 2.31 -11.78
CA PRO A 46 16.01 1.24 -10.79
C PRO A 46 17.45 0.77 -10.53
N HIS A 47 17.73 0.30 -9.31
CA HIS A 47 19.04 -0.28 -8.95
C HIS A 47 18.93 -1.48 -8.02
N GLN A 48 20.07 -2.14 -7.76
CA GLN A 48 20.17 -3.30 -6.88
C GLN A 48 21.00 -3.03 -5.60
N ASN A 49 21.44 -1.79 -5.39
CA ASN A 49 22.16 -1.39 -4.18
C ASN A 49 21.25 -1.45 -2.95
N GLU A 50 21.84 -1.63 -1.78
CA GLU A 50 21.13 -1.57 -0.50
C GLU A 50 20.46 -0.20 -0.31
N VAL A 51 19.28 -0.22 0.30
CA VAL A 51 18.43 0.92 0.64
C VAL A 51 18.36 1.01 2.16
N PHE A 52 18.55 2.21 2.69
CA PHE A 52 18.45 2.44 4.12
C PHE A 52 17.00 2.59 4.57
N LEU A 53 16.57 1.82 5.56
CA LEU A 53 15.23 1.89 6.15
C LEU A 53 15.31 2.50 7.55
N THR A 54 14.46 3.50 7.83
CA THR A 54 14.36 4.10 9.17
C THR A 54 12.95 4.58 9.47
N GLU A 55 12.55 4.47 10.74
CA GLU A 55 11.32 5.07 11.27
C GLU A 55 11.49 6.59 11.54
N GLN A 56 12.73 7.08 11.55
CA GLN A 56 13.03 8.48 11.83
C GLN A 56 12.79 9.36 10.60
N PRO A 57 12.38 10.62 10.80
CA PRO A 57 12.43 11.61 9.73
C PRO A 57 13.89 11.96 9.40
N LEU A 58 14.11 12.48 8.19
CA LEU A 58 15.40 13.06 7.83
C LEU A 58 15.68 14.33 8.64
N PRO A 59 16.95 14.66 8.93
CA PRO A 59 17.32 15.95 9.49
C PRO A 59 16.81 17.11 8.61
N PRO A 60 16.38 18.24 9.19
CA PRO A 60 15.75 19.33 8.44
C PRO A 60 16.68 19.98 7.40
N ASP A 61 17.99 19.92 7.62
CA ASP A 61 19.01 20.49 6.73
C ASP A 61 19.45 19.52 5.61
N CYS A 62 18.85 18.34 5.53
CA CYS A 62 19.17 17.34 4.52
C CYS A 62 18.47 17.69 3.19
N GLN A 63 19.26 17.83 2.13
CA GLN A 63 18.73 17.90 0.77
C GLN A 63 18.31 16.50 0.32
N ALA A 64 17.02 16.24 0.43
CA ALA A 64 16.41 15.00 0.00
C ALA A 64 15.16 15.27 -0.84
N GLU A 65 14.98 14.48 -1.89
CA GLU A 65 13.77 14.47 -2.68
C GLU A 65 12.93 13.25 -2.33
N VAL A 66 11.69 13.48 -1.92
CA VAL A 66 10.71 12.40 -1.77
C VAL A 66 10.24 11.98 -3.16
N ILE A 67 10.63 10.78 -3.58
CA ILE A 67 10.21 10.21 -4.87
C ILE A 67 8.74 9.78 -4.79
N ALA A 68 8.41 9.02 -3.74
CA ALA A 68 7.08 8.47 -3.56
C ALA A 68 6.80 8.08 -2.11
N THR A 69 5.52 7.97 -1.76
CA THR A 69 5.08 7.24 -0.56
C THR A 69 4.78 5.80 -0.94
N ILE A 70 5.41 4.85 -0.27
CA ILE A 70 5.21 3.41 -0.49
C ILE A 70 4.29 2.87 0.61
N GLN A 71 3.36 2.00 0.23
CA GLN A 71 2.61 1.17 1.16
C GLN A 71 2.67 -0.28 0.71
N VAL A 72 2.99 -1.18 1.63
CA VAL A 72 3.03 -2.63 1.39
C VAL A 72 2.12 -3.34 2.37
N GLY A 73 1.46 -4.40 1.91
CA GLY A 73 0.54 -5.19 2.71
C GLY A 73 0.61 -6.66 2.36
N LYS A 74 0.51 -7.50 3.39
CA LYS A 74 0.39 -8.95 3.23
C LYS A 74 -1.05 -9.39 3.43
N ILE A 75 -1.42 -10.52 2.82
CA ILE A 75 -2.74 -11.14 3.01
C ILE A 75 -2.75 -12.15 4.18
N TRP A 76 -1.61 -12.77 4.43
CA TRP A 76 -1.46 -13.85 5.38
C TRP A 76 -0.63 -13.41 6.58
N TYR A 77 -0.71 -14.17 7.66
CA TYR A 77 0.21 -14.05 8.79
C TYR A 77 1.66 -14.17 8.31
N GLY A 78 2.57 -13.40 8.90
CA GLY A 78 3.98 -13.40 8.51
C GLY A 78 4.82 -12.46 9.37
N ASP A 79 6.13 -12.48 9.15
CA ASP A 79 7.09 -11.63 9.86
C ASP A 79 7.13 -10.22 9.24
N ALA A 80 7.25 -9.20 10.10
CA ALA A 80 7.52 -7.81 9.72
C ALA A 80 8.82 -7.67 8.91
N LYS A 81 9.79 -8.61 9.05
CA LYS A 81 10.97 -8.64 8.17
C LYS A 81 10.61 -8.70 6.67
N ASN A 82 9.52 -9.38 6.33
CA ASN A 82 9.06 -9.44 4.94
C ASN A 82 8.50 -8.10 4.45
N ILE A 83 8.03 -7.24 5.36
CA ILE A 83 7.56 -5.88 5.06
C ILE A 83 8.75 -4.97 4.75
N TYR A 84 9.81 -5.04 5.57
CA TYR A 84 11.02 -4.25 5.35
C TYR A 84 11.68 -4.58 4.01
N GLU A 85 11.81 -5.87 3.69
CA GLU A 85 12.31 -6.32 2.39
C GLU A 85 11.40 -5.85 1.24
N SER A 86 10.08 -5.88 1.42
CA SER A 86 9.14 -5.39 0.39
C SER A 86 9.26 -3.88 0.18
N LEU A 87 9.47 -3.10 1.25
CA LEU A 87 9.72 -1.66 1.17
C LEU A 87 11.04 -1.37 0.45
N ALA A 88 12.11 -2.08 0.80
CA ALA A 88 13.44 -1.91 0.18
C ALA A 88 13.42 -2.28 -1.30
N ASN A 89 12.84 -3.43 -1.67
CA ASN A 89 12.64 -3.84 -3.06
C ASN A 89 11.90 -2.76 -3.85
N ARG A 90 10.81 -2.23 -3.30
CA ARG A 90 10.03 -1.20 -3.99
C ARG A 90 10.79 0.13 -4.11
N ALA A 91 11.55 0.52 -3.10
CA ALA A 91 12.41 1.70 -3.14
C ALA A 91 13.51 1.56 -4.21
N ARG A 92 14.13 0.37 -4.32
CA ARG A 92 15.10 0.02 -5.37
C ARG A 92 14.51 0.15 -6.77
N GLU A 93 13.28 -0.33 -6.97
CA GLU A 93 12.54 -0.18 -8.24
C GLU A 93 12.28 1.29 -8.61
N LEU A 94 12.13 2.17 -7.61
CA LEU A 94 11.91 3.60 -7.79
C LEU A 94 13.23 4.40 -7.90
N GLY A 95 14.38 3.75 -7.74
CA GLY A 95 15.70 4.38 -7.75
C GLY A 95 16.03 5.19 -6.50
N ALA A 96 15.36 4.91 -5.38
CA ALA A 96 15.51 5.61 -4.10
C ALA A 96 16.69 5.06 -3.28
N ASP A 97 17.36 5.92 -2.53
CA ASP A 97 18.51 5.55 -1.67
C ASP A 97 18.07 5.13 -0.25
N GLY A 98 16.87 5.53 0.17
CA GLY A 98 16.32 5.19 1.47
C GLY A 98 14.79 5.22 1.54
N VAL A 99 14.25 4.64 2.60
CA VAL A 99 12.87 4.78 3.05
C VAL A 99 12.86 5.34 4.46
N VAL A 100 12.25 6.51 4.62
CA VAL A 100 12.22 7.26 5.88
C VAL A 100 10.81 7.37 6.42
N GLU A 101 10.67 7.74 7.70
CA GLU A 101 9.38 7.79 8.41
C GLU A 101 8.60 6.48 8.28
N MET A 102 9.31 5.35 8.25
CA MET A 102 8.72 4.04 8.12
C MET A 102 7.80 3.73 9.30
N LYS A 103 6.67 3.08 9.02
CA LYS A 103 5.74 2.56 10.02
C LYS A 103 5.31 1.16 9.66
N THR A 104 5.15 0.31 10.65
CA THR A 104 4.52 -1.01 10.50
C THR A 104 3.35 -1.16 11.44
N TRP A 105 2.31 -1.85 10.97
CA TRP A 105 1.15 -2.18 11.78
C TRP A 105 0.56 -3.51 11.33
N HIS A 106 -0.42 -3.99 12.08
CA HIS A 106 -1.21 -5.15 11.70
C HIS A 106 -2.67 -4.73 11.48
N GLN A 107 -3.32 -5.29 10.46
CA GLN A 107 -4.76 -5.11 10.25
C GLN A 107 -5.40 -6.37 9.69
N PRO A 108 -6.74 -6.50 9.80
CA PRO A 108 -7.46 -7.58 9.17
C PRO A 108 -7.33 -7.55 7.64
N SER A 109 -7.27 -8.74 7.04
CA SER A 109 -7.14 -8.99 5.61
C SER A 109 -7.99 -10.22 5.23
N GLY A 110 -8.05 -10.59 3.95
CA GLY A 110 -8.91 -11.67 3.47
C GLY A 110 -8.71 -13.02 4.17
N PHE A 111 -7.50 -13.29 4.66
CA PHE A 111 -7.14 -14.59 5.25
C PHE A 111 -6.39 -14.47 6.59
N SER A 112 -6.28 -13.27 7.16
CA SER A 112 -5.59 -13.05 8.44
C SER A 112 -6.23 -11.90 9.21
N TRP A 113 -6.47 -12.09 10.50
CA TRP A 113 -6.96 -11.06 11.42
C TRP A 113 -5.89 -10.04 11.83
N ALA A 114 -4.63 -10.35 11.58
CA ALA A 114 -3.48 -9.51 11.90
C ALA A 114 -2.41 -9.75 10.82
N ALA A 115 -2.68 -9.32 9.59
CA ALA A 115 -1.67 -9.35 8.54
C ALA A 115 -0.71 -8.16 8.72
N PRO A 116 0.60 -8.34 8.48
CA PRO A 116 1.55 -7.26 8.59
C PRO A 116 1.43 -6.28 7.40
N HIS A 117 1.56 -5.00 7.71
CA HIS A 117 1.58 -3.89 6.75
C HIS A 117 2.72 -2.95 7.09
N GLY A 118 3.16 -2.19 6.08
CA GLY A 118 4.11 -1.11 6.28
C GLY A 118 3.93 0.03 5.31
N SER A 119 4.41 1.20 5.71
CA SER A 119 4.47 2.38 4.87
C SER A 119 5.75 3.15 5.14
N GLY A 120 6.14 4.01 4.19
CA GLY A 120 7.28 4.91 4.34
C GLY A 120 7.45 5.80 3.11
N LYS A 121 8.34 6.78 3.21
CA LYS A 121 8.66 7.71 2.11
C LYS A 121 9.96 7.28 1.46
N ALA A 122 9.90 6.90 0.18
CA ALA A 122 11.09 6.65 -0.63
C ALA A 122 11.76 7.98 -0.99
N VAL A 123 13.04 8.09 -0.65
CA VAL A 123 13.81 9.33 -0.79
C VAL A 123 15.06 9.11 -1.64
N LYS A 124 15.36 10.11 -2.47
CA LYS A 124 16.65 10.27 -3.14
C LYS A 124 17.46 11.32 -2.40
N LEU A 125 18.74 11.04 -2.14
CA LEU A 125 19.62 11.98 -1.45
C LEU A 125 20.81 12.34 -2.35
N ASP A 126 21.27 13.58 -2.22
CA ASP A 126 22.54 13.99 -2.82
C ASP A 126 23.73 13.42 -2.04
N ASP A 127 23.61 13.29 -0.71
CA ASP A 127 24.61 12.68 0.16
C ASP A 127 23.97 11.65 1.11
N THR A 128 24.32 10.37 0.91
CA THR A 128 23.84 9.24 1.73
C THR A 128 24.54 9.15 3.09
N SER A 129 25.59 9.93 3.33
CA SER A 129 26.31 9.95 4.61
C SER A 129 25.43 10.34 5.80
N VAL A 130 24.34 11.08 5.54
CA VAL A 130 23.35 11.47 6.55
C VAL A 130 22.71 10.26 7.25
N PHE A 131 22.59 9.12 6.56
CA PHE A 131 21.99 7.92 7.15
C PHE A 131 22.81 7.36 8.32
N LYS A 132 24.12 7.66 8.38
CA LYS A 132 24.98 7.27 9.52
C LYS A 132 24.58 7.92 10.84
N GLN A 133 23.80 8.99 10.79
CA GLN A 133 23.32 9.72 11.96
C GLN A 133 21.95 9.20 12.45
N LEU A 134 21.32 8.31 11.69
CA LEU A 134 20.00 7.78 11.95
C LEU A 134 20.08 6.32 12.43
N THR A 135 19.11 5.94 13.25
CA THR A 135 18.89 4.55 13.64
C THR A 135 18.05 3.88 12.57
N GLY A 136 18.58 2.82 11.96
CA GLY A 136 17.92 2.10 10.88
C GLY A 136 18.74 0.89 10.44
N GLU A 137 18.37 0.30 9.32
CA GLU A 137 19.05 -0.85 8.75
C GLU A 137 19.15 -0.74 7.22
N TRP A 138 20.17 -1.37 6.65
CA TRP A 138 20.38 -1.48 5.20
C TRP A 138 19.78 -2.80 4.69
N ARG A 139 19.07 -2.75 3.56
CA ARG A 139 18.32 -3.86 2.93
C ARG A 139 18.39 -3.86 1.41
#